data_AF-A0AAN8RZ70-F1
#
_entry.id   AF-A0AAN8RZ70-F1
#
_cell.length_a   1.000
_cell.length_b   1.000
_cell.length_c   1.000
_cell.angle_alpha   90.00
_cell.angle_beta   90.00
_cell.angle_gamma   90.00
#
_symmetry.space_group_name_H-M   'P 1'
#
loop_
_entity.id
_entity.type
_entity.pdbx_description
1 polymer ?
#
loop_
_entity_poly.entity_id
_entity_poly.type
_entity_poly.pdbx_seq_one_letter_code
_entity_poly.pdbx_strand_id
1 'polypeptide(L)'
;MLDTFWFFPYFMEQHIVRSLPNFKMFDYKVNYENHTSFTDTGNRKRKFGSPVRIFTNVALSRLNLSGIEGYKFCTSCGYWVSNENKHCNECNACTSKDGRTYIHCEKCSKCVKPTYQHCEQCERCCLPNHVCGEFMPDLTCYHCGKPGHKKNSCPEVLKMKEVDSDNKMHRKRKRIK
;
A
#
# COMPACT_ATOMS: atom_id res chain seq x y z
N MET A 1 9.51 16.87 -17.23
CA MET A 1 9.26 15.64 -16.42
C MET A 1 8.44 14.70 -17.30
N LEU A 2 8.79 13.42 -17.36
CA LEU A 2 8.10 12.45 -18.22
C LEU A 2 6.83 11.93 -17.54
N ASP A 3 5.75 11.79 -18.30
CA ASP A 3 4.52 11.13 -17.85
C ASP A 3 4.87 9.65 -17.56
N THR A 4 4.63 9.22 -16.32
CA THR A 4 5.06 7.91 -15.82
C THR A 4 3.88 7.16 -15.22
N PHE A 5 3.76 5.87 -15.56
CA PHE A 5 2.79 4.95 -14.97
C PHE A 5 3.52 3.79 -14.30
N TRP A 6 3.40 3.68 -12.99
CA TRP A 6 4.09 2.68 -12.18
C TRP A 6 3.10 1.71 -11.55
N PHE A 7 3.14 0.46 -11.99
CA PHE A 7 2.27 -0.62 -11.52
C PHE A 7 2.83 -1.21 -10.22
N PHE A 8 2.11 -1.06 -9.11
CA PHE A 8 2.59 -1.54 -7.81
C PHE A 8 1.43 -1.82 -6.84
N PRO A 9 1.63 -2.65 -5.79
CA PRO A 9 0.57 -2.92 -4.81
C PRO A 9 0.16 -1.68 -3.99
N TYR A 10 -1.15 -1.49 -3.78
CA TYR A 10 -1.69 -0.30 -3.08
C TYR A 10 -1.13 -0.11 -1.67
N PHE A 11 -0.78 -1.19 -0.96
CA PHE A 11 -0.28 -1.12 0.42
C PHE A 11 1.12 -0.52 0.54
N MET A 12 1.79 -0.26 -0.59
CA MET A 12 3.09 0.42 -0.66
C MET A 12 2.98 1.92 -0.96
N GLU A 13 1.76 2.47 -1.11
CA GLU A 13 1.51 3.87 -1.45
C GLU A 13 2.28 4.85 -0.54
N GLN A 14 2.28 4.63 0.77
CA GLN A 14 2.99 5.51 1.70
C GLN A 14 4.49 5.61 1.41
N HIS A 15 5.11 4.51 0.96
CA HIS A 15 6.52 4.50 0.58
C HIS A 15 6.76 5.20 -0.75
N ILE A 16 5.86 4.98 -1.71
CA ILE A 16 5.94 5.60 -3.05
C ILE A 16 5.79 7.11 -2.93
N VAL A 17 4.71 7.60 -2.30
CA VAL A 17 4.42 9.04 -2.18
C VAL A 17 5.51 9.74 -1.36
N ARG A 18 6.09 9.09 -0.34
CA ARG A 18 7.23 9.66 0.40
C ARG A 18 8.46 9.88 -0.49
N SER A 19 8.70 8.96 -1.43
CA SER A 19 9.87 9.01 -2.32
C SER A 19 9.62 9.85 -3.58
N LEU A 20 8.37 9.88 -4.04
CA LEU A 20 7.87 10.57 -5.23
C LEU A 20 6.59 11.34 -4.86
N PRO A 21 6.71 12.53 -4.24
CA PRO A 21 5.55 13.27 -3.70
C PRO A 21 4.52 13.71 -4.73
N ASN A 22 4.91 13.79 -6.00
CA ASN A 22 4.04 14.12 -7.11
C ASN A 22 3.26 12.92 -7.66
N PHE A 23 3.54 11.70 -7.21
CA PHE A 23 2.80 10.52 -7.64
C PHE A 23 1.51 10.37 -6.83
N LYS A 24 0.42 10.06 -7.53
CA LYS A 24 -0.87 9.70 -6.94
C LYS A 24 -1.25 8.29 -7.35
N MET A 25 -1.95 7.58 -6.47
CA MET A 25 -2.52 6.27 -6.78
C MET A 25 -3.83 6.45 -7.56
N PHE A 26 -3.93 5.82 -8.71
CA PHE A 26 -5.14 5.71 -9.51
C PHE A 26 -5.90 4.43 -9.16
N ASP A 27 -7.23 4.51 -9.07
CA ASP A 27 -8.08 3.45 -8.50
C ASP A 27 -8.26 2.22 -9.41
N TYR A 28 -7.78 2.30 -10.65
CA TYR A 28 -7.84 1.18 -11.59
C TYR A 28 -7.12 -0.06 -11.05
N LYS A 29 -7.86 -1.15 -10.90
CA LYS A 29 -7.39 -2.46 -10.43
C LYS A 29 -6.74 -3.22 -11.59
N VAL A 30 -5.43 -3.31 -11.57
CA VAL A 30 -4.66 -4.01 -12.60
C VAL A 30 -4.73 -5.50 -12.33
N ASN A 31 -5.35 -6.23 -13.24
CA ASN A 31 -5.52 -7.67 -13.15
C ASN A 31 -4.49 -8.40 -14.02
N TYR A 32 -3.99 -9.54 -13.56
CA TYR A 32 -3.02 -10.35 -14.29
C TYR A 32 -3.62 -11.73 -14.56
N GLU A 33 -3.64 -12.14 -15.83
CA GLU A 33 -4.19 -13.45 -16.22
C GLU A 33 -3.36 -14.62 -15.68
N ASN A 34 -2.05 -14.43 -15.52
CA ASN A 34 -1.07 -15.48 -15.20
C ASN A 34 -0.46 -15.36 -13.79
N HIS A 35 -0.91 -14.43 -12.93
CA HIS A 35 -0.32 -14.27 -11.60
C HIS A 35 -1.09 -15.08 -10.54
N THR A 36 -0.38 -15.95 -9.83
CA THR A 36 -0.97 -16.87 -8.83
C THR A 36 -1.71 -16.18 -7.68
N SER A 37 -1.34 -14.93 -7.37
CA SER A 37 -1.89 -14.16 -6.25
C SER A 37 -2.61 -12.86 -6.65
N PHE A 38 -2.53 -12.42 -7.91
CA PHE A 38 -3.01 -11.10 -8.38
C PHE A 38 -3.94 -11.23 -9.58
N THR A 39 -4.80 -12.25 -9.51
CA THR A 39 -5.85 -12.53 -10.49
C THR A 39 -7.23 -12.42 -9.84
N ASP A 40 -8.22 -11.98 -10.61
CA ASP A 40 -9.64 -12.05 -10.29
C ASP A 40 -10.39 -13.18 -11.00
N THR A 41 -9.67 -14.06 -11.72
CA THR A 41 -10.25 -15.17 -12.48
C THR A 41 -9.93 -16.53 -11.83
N GLY A 42 -10.84 -17.49 -12.04
CA GLY A 42 -10.70 -18.86 -11.56
C GLY A 42 -10.77 -19.04 -10.04
N ASN A 43 -10.42 -20.24 -9.57
CA ASN A 43 -10.54 -20.65 -8.16
C ASN A 43 -9.61 -19.90 -7.20
N ARG A 44 -8.69 -19.07 -7.72
CA ARG A 44 -7.76 -18.23 -6.93
C ARG A 44 -8.16 -16.75 -6.93
N LYS A 45 -9.37 -16.42 -7.43
CA LYS A 45 -9.93 -15.06 -7.42
C LYS A 45 -9.91 -14.46 -6.02
N ARG A 46 -9.33 -13.27 -5.91
CA ARG A 46 -9.44 -12.48 -4.67
C ARG A 46 -10.82 -11.86 -4.54
N LYS A 47 -11.41 -11.95 -3.35
CA LYS A 47 -12.72 -11.39 -3.01
C LYS A 47 -12.87 -9.90 -3.38
N PHE A 48 -11.81 -9.12 -3.26
CA PHE A 48 -11.83 -7.67 -3.49
C PHE A 48 -10.96 -7.23 -4.70
N GLY A 49 -10.66 -8.17 -5.59
CA GLY A 49 -9.83 -7.95 -6.78
C GLY A 49 -8.32 -7.91 -6.49
N SER A 50 -7.56 -7.64 -7.54
CA SER A 50 -6.10 -7.53 -7.49
C SER A 50 -5.65 -6.39 -6.56
N PRO A 51 -4.57 -6.54 -5.79
CA PRO A 51 -4.00 -5.47 -4.98
C PRO A 51 -3.15 -4.48 -5.80
N VAL A 52 -2.91 -4.73 -7.08
CA VAL A 52 -2.07 -3.87 -7.93
C VAL A 52 -2.87 -2.67 -8.42
N ARG A 53 -2.26 -1.49 -8.29
CA ARG A 53 -2.77 -0.18 -8.75
C ARG A 53 -1.72 0.48 -9.63
N ILE A 54 -2.08 1.63 -10.20
CA ILE A 54 -1.18 2.46 -10.99
C ILE A 54 -0.84 3.71 -10.17
N PHE A 55 0.44 3.98 -9.97
CA PHE A 55 0.96 5.22 -9.39
C PHE A 55 1.48 6.10 -10.51
N THR A 56 1.06 7.35 -10.58
CA THR A 56 1.40 8.23 -11.70
C THR A 56 1.53 9.69 -11.27
N ASN A 57 2.37 10.43 -11.98
CA ASN A 57 2.46 11.89 -11.91
C ASN A 57 1.48 12.59 -12.88
N VAL A 58 0.74 11.84 -13.69
CA VAL A 58 -0.33 12.37 -14.55
C VAL A 58 -1.53 12.73 -13.68
N ALA A 59 -2.17 13.87 -13.98
CA ALA A 59 -3.40 14.27 -13.30
C ALA A 59 -4.50 13.21 -13.50
N LEU A 60 -5.09 12.73 -12.40
CA LEU A 60 -6.12 11.67 -12.43
C LEU A 60 -7.37 12.05 -13.25
N SER A 61 -7.67 13.34 -13.37
CA SER A 61 -8.76 13.87 -14.20
C SER A 61 -8.57 13.62 -15.70
N ARG A 62 -7.33 13.38 -16.15
CA ARG A 62 -7.00 13.04 -17.54
C ARG A 62 -7.19 11.55 -17.86
N LEU A 63 -7.39 10.71 -16.85
CA LEU A 63 -7.51 9.27 -17.02
C LEU A 63 -8.99 8.88 -17.07
N ASN A 64 -9.43 8.34 -18.21
CA ASN A 64 -10.83 8.02 -18.46
C ASN A 64 -11.13 6.52 -18.27
N LEU A 65 -12.14 6.18 -17.45
CA LEU A 65 -12.63 4.81 -17.26
C LEU A 65 -14.09 4.61 -17.70
N SER A 66 -14.67 5.52 -18.51
CA SER A 66 -16.08 5.50 -18.90
C SER A 66 -16.56 4.25 -19.63
N GLY A 67 -15.65 3.49 -20.24
CA GLY A 67 -15.95 2.23 -20.94
C GLY A 67 -15.60 0.97 -20.15
N ILE A 68 -15.20 1.09 -18.88
CA ILE A 68 -14.77 -0.04 -18.06
C ILE A 68 -15.81 -0.31 -16.98
N GLU A 69 -16.34 -1.54 -16.97
CA GLU A 69 -17.29 -1.98 -15.95
C GLU A 69 -16.68 -1.91 -14.55
N GLY A 70 -17.50 -1.54 -13.55
CA GLY A 70 -17.07 -1.46 -12.15
C GLY A 70 -16.48 -0.11 -11.74
N TYR A 71 -16.48 0.88 -12.63
CA TYR A 71 -15.99 2.24 -12.34
C TYR A 71 -17.06 3.30 -12.59
N LYS A 72 -16.92 4.42 -11.87
CA LYS A 72 -17.79 5.60 -11.95
C LYS A 72 -16.96 6.87 -11.87
N PHE A 73 -17.49 7.97 -12.40
CA PHE A 73 -16.90 9.29 -12.23
C PHE A 73 -17.31 9.88 -10.87
N CYS A 74 -16.34 10.31 -10.06
CA CYS A 74 -16.63 11.07 -8.84
C CYS A 74 -16.63 12.55 -9.17
N THR A 75 -17.81 13.19 -9.13
CA THR A 75 -17.98 14.61 -9.44
C THR A 75 -17.23 15.53 -8.48
N SER A 76 -17.27 15.25 -7.17
CA SER A 76 -16.56 16.04 -6.15
C SER A 76 -15.05 16.02 -6.32
N CYS A 77 -14.49 14.89 -6.76
CA CYS A 77 -13.06 14.71 -6.96
C CYS A 77 -12.57 15.06 -8.37
N GLY A 78 -13.45 15.00 -9.38
CA GLY A 78 -13.12 15.24 -10.79
C GLY A 78 -12.31 14.12 -11.45
N TYR A 79 -12.42 12.88 -10.97
CA TYR A 79 -11.75 11.72 -11.58
C TYR A 79 -12.53 10.41 -11.39
N TRP A 80 -12.15 9.39 -12.15
CA TRP A 80 -12.78 8.07 -12.12
C TRP A 80 -12.28 7.23 -10.94
N VAL A 81 -13.22 6.54 -10.28
CA VAL A 81 -12.99 5.67 -9.10
C VAL A 81 -13.79 4.38 -9.24
N SER A 82 -13.47 3.36 -8.47
CA SER A 82 -14.27 2.13 -8.45
C SER A 82 -15.65 2.37 -7.84
N ASN A 83 -16.63 1.54 -8.21
CA ASN A 83 -18.03 1.71 -7.78
C ASN A 83 -18.18 1.68 -6.25
N GLU A 84 -17.43 0.80 -5.59
CA GLU A 84 -17.41 0.65 -4.14
C GLU A 84 -16.62 1.76 -3.40
N ASN A 85 -15.80 2.53 -4.10
CA ASN A 85 -15.07 3.66 -3.52
C ASN A 85 -16.03 4.84 -3.39
N LYS A 86 -16.54 5.03 -2.17
CA LYS A 86 -17.41 6.17 -1.85
C LYS A 86 -16.55 7.38 -1.49
N HIS A 87 -16.94 8.54 -2.01
CA HIS A 87 -16.35 9.81 -1.59
C HIS A 87 -16.66 10.05 -0.12
N CYS A 88 -15.65 10.44 0.65
CA CYS A 88 -15.81 10.88 2.02
C CYS A 88 -15.79 12.41 2.05
N ASN A 89 -16.90 13.03 2.48
CA ASN A 89 -17.03 14.49 2.56
C ASN A 89 -16.05 15.08 3.59
N GLU A 90 -15.87 14.42 4.74
CA GLU A 90 -14.94 14.89 5.79
C GLU A 90 -13.48 14.90 5.30
N CYS A 91 -13.07 13.91 4.50
CA CYS A 91 -11.74 13.88 3.90
C CYS A 91 -11.65 14.64 2.56
N ASN A 92 -12.77 15.07 1.99
CA ASN A 92 -12.90 15.58 0.61
C ASN A 92 -12.18 14.68 -0.42
N ALA A 93 -12.28 13.36 -0.26
CA ALA A 93 -11.55 12.40 -1.09
C ALA A 93 -12.24 11.04 -1.20
N CYS A 94 -12.01 10.36 -2.32
CA CYS A 94 -12.27 8.92 -2.48
C CYS A 94 -11.06 8.13 -1.96
N THR A 95 -11.18 7.57 -0.76
CA THR A 95 -10.03 7.05 0.01
C THR A 95 -9.92 5.53 0.02
N SER A 96 -10.90 4.81 -0.51
CA SER A 96 -10.91 3.35 -0.49
C SER A 96 -9.84 2.81 -1.42
N LYS A 97 -9.11 1.77 -0.98
CA LYS A 97 -7.93 1.26 -1.71
C LYS A 97 -8.02 -0.22 -2.06
N ASP A 98 -8.69 -1.01 -1.23
CA ASP A 98 -8.65 -2.47 -1.29
C ASP A 98 -9.96 -3.11 -1.77
N GLY A 99 -10.83 -2.34 -2.43
CA GLY A 99 -12.12 -2.83 -2.93
C GLY A 99 -13.20 -2.98 -1.87
N ARG A 100 -13.01 -2.40 -0.68
CA ARG A 100 -14.05 -2.20 0.34
C ARG A 100 -14.37 -0.72 0.44
N THR A 101 -15.61 -0.38 0.77
CA THR A 101 -15.96 0.99 1.15
C THR A 101 -15.33 1.33 2.50
N TYR A 102 -14.44 2.31 2.52
CA TYR A 102 -13.80 2.78 3.76
C TYR A 102 -14.80 3.61 4.58
N ILE A 103 -14.61 3.61 5.89
CA ILE A 103 -15.38 4.41 6.84
C ILE A 103 -14.49 5.52 7.40
N HIS A 104 -15.06 6.72 7.60
CA HIS A 104 -14.34 7.80 8.26
C HIS A 104 -14.25 7.55 9.76
N CYS A 105 -13.09 7.81 10.36
CA CYS A 105 -12.92 7.83 11.80
C CYS A 105 -12.67 9.28 12.23
N GLU A 106 -13.65 9.88 12.92
CA GLU A 106 -13.60 11.27 13.38
C GLU A 106 -12.36 11.56 14.23
N LYS A 107 -12.08 10.67 15.19
CA LYS A 107 -10.94 10.81 16.12
C LYS A 107 -9.58 10.77 15.42
N CYS A 108 -9.45 10.03 14.33
CA CYS A 108 -8.23 9.99 13.53
C CYS A 108 -8.23 10.99 12.36
N SER A 109 -9.37 11.64 12.12
CA SER A 109 -9.67 12.46 10.94
C SER A 109 -9.23 11.82 9.61
N LYS A 110 -9.47 10.50 9.48
CA LYS A 110 -9.08 9.73 8.28
C LYS A 110 -10.01 8.56 8.02
N CYS A 111 -10.14 8.21 6.75
CA CYS A 111 -10.81 6.99 6.35
C CYS A 111 -9.95 5.74 6.59
N VAL A 112 -10.59 4.70 7.10
CA VAL A 112 -9.98 3.41 7.40
C VAL A 112 -10.82 2.26 6.84
N LYS A 113 -10.24 1.06 6.80
CA LYS A 113 -10.97 -0.14 6.39
C LYS A 113 -12.17 -0.35 7.33
N PRO A 114 -13.31 -0.85 6.83
CA PRO A 114 -14.51 -1.06 7.66
C PRO A 114 -14.32 -2.09 8.79
N THR A 115 -13.28 -2.92 8.69
CA THR A 115 -12.92 -3.87 9.74
C THR A 115 -12.05 -3.27 10.84
N TYR A 116 -11.75 -1.97 10.78
CA TYR A 116 -10.94 -1.28 11.79
C TYR A 116 -11.86 -0.48 12.72
N GLN A 117 -11.45 -0.37 13.98
CA GLN A 117 -12.12 0.42 15.01
C GLN A 117 -11.08 1.33 15.69
N HIS A 118 -11.50 2.52 16.13
CA HIS A 118 -10.62 3.39 16.90
C HIS A 118 -10.38 2.79 18.28
N CYS A 119 -9.10 2.67 18.66
CA CYS A 119 -8.72 2.29 20.00
C CYS A 119 -8.26 3.53 20.76
N GLU A 120 -8.94 3.85 21.86
CA GLU A 120 -8.60 5.01 22.70
C GLU A 120 -7.20 4.87 23.32
N GLN A 121 -6.84 3.67 23.78
CA GLN A 121 -5.55 3.43 24.42
C GLN A 121 -4.38 3.56 23.43
N CYS A 122 -4.57 3.18 22.17
CA CYS A 122 -3.55 3.30 21.14
C CYS A 122 -3.65 4.61 20.33
N GLU A 123 -4.70 5.41 20.57
CA GLU A 123 -5.05 6.63 19.83
C GLU A 123 -5.02 6.45 18.30
N ARG A 124 -5.42 5.25 17.83
CA ARG A 124 -5.39 4.90 16.41
C ARG A 124 -6.41 3.84 16.05
N CYS A 125 -6.78 3.82 14.77
CA CYS A 125 -7.59 2.73 14.24
C CYS A 125 -6.79 1.42 14.13
N CYS A 126 -7.33 0.37 14.72
CA CYS A 126 -6.77 -0.98 14.78
C CYS A 126 -7.80 -2.03 14.37
N LEU A 127 -7.37 -3.28 14.18
CA LEU A 127 -8.32 -4.40 14.14
C LEU A 127 -8.94 -4.60 15.55
N PRO A 128 -10.18 -5.10 15.66
CA PRO A 128 -10.87 -5.28 16.94
C PRO A 128 -10.06 -6.09 17.96
N ASN A 129 -9.43 -7.19 17.54
CA ASN A 129 -8.70 -8.11 18.41
C ASN A 129 -7.18 -7.81 18.47
N HIS A 130 -6.79 -6.54 18.40
CA HIS A 130 -5.39 -6.15 18.56
C HIS A 130 -5.00 -6.10 20.04
N VAL A 131 -3.71 -6.32 20.34
CA VAL A 131 -3.15 -6.12 21.68
C VAL A 131 -2.53 -4.72 21.74
N CYS A 132 -2.97 -3.89 22.70
CA CYS A 132 -2.40 -2.58 22.93
C CYS A 132 -0.92 -2.70 23.33
N GLY A 133 -0.06 -1.82 22.80
CA GLY A 133 1.36 -1.77 23.15
C GLY A 133 2.30 -2.70 22.35
N GLU A 134 1.79 -3.73 21.67
CA GLU A 134 2.65 -4.64 20.89
C GLU A 134 3.15 -4.04 19.56
N PHE A 135 2.36 -3.17 18.94
CA PHE A 135 2.69 -2.60 17.62
C PHE A 135 2.65 -1.08 17.66
N MET A 136 3.84 -0.48 17.67
CA MET A 136 4.07 0.94 17.41
C MET A 136 4.77 1.06 16.05
N PRO A 137 4.04 1.30 14.93
CA PRO A 137 4.59 1.24 13.57
C PRO A 137 5.77 2.19 13.32
N ASP A 138 5.85 3.29 14.08
CA ASP A 138 6.97 4.23 13.99
C ASP A 138 8.15 3.86 14.89
N LEU A 139 7.99 2.88 15.79
CA LEU A 139 9.04 2.42 16.69
C LEU A 139 9.52 1.01 16.40
N THR A 140 8.71 0.06 15.90
CA THR A 140 9.10 -1.35 15.87
C THR A 140 9.68 -1.84 14.53
N CYS A 141 10.76 -2.59 14.63
CA CYS A 141 11.44 -3.18 13.50
C CYS A 141 10.68 -4.38 12.94
N TYR A 142 10.29 -4.31 11.66
CA TYR A 142 9.62 -5.41 10.95
C TYR A 142 10.47 -6.71 10.78
N HIS A 143 11.75 -6.71 11.14
CA HIS A 143 12.59 -7.91 11.12
C HIS A 143 12.62 -8.61 12.48
N CYS A 144 12.98 -7.89 13.53
CA CYS A 144 13.24 -8.47 14.85
C CYS A 144 12.19 -8.11 15.92
N GLY A 145 11.17 -7.33 15.57
CA GLY A 145 10.10 -6.89 16.49
C GLY A 145 10.52 -5.84 17.52
N LYS A 146 11.81 -5.52 17.65
CA LYS A 146 12.31 -4.58 18.67
C LYS A 146 12.00 -3.11 18.33
N PRO A 147 11.71 -2.26 19.32
CA PRO A 147 11.49 -0.84 19.12
C PRO A 147 12.80 -0.08 18.78
N GLY A 148 12.68 1.18 18.36
CA GLY A 148 13.78 2.13 18.11
C GLY A 148 14.40 2.11 16.72
N HIS A 149 13.99 1.25 15.79
CA HIS A 149 14.58 1.19 14.45
C HIS A 149 13.69 0.53 13.38
N LYS A 150 13.93 0.85 12.11
CA LYS A 150 13.29 0.20 10.94
C LYS A 150 14.10 -1.02 10.49
N LYS A 151 13.48 -1.94 9.73
CA LYS A 151 14.13 -3.15 9.19
C LYS A 151 15.48 -2.90 8.51
N ASN A 152 15.61 -1.79 7.78
CA ASN A 152 16.84 -1.46 7.05
C ASN A 152 17.99 -1.05 7.98
N SER A 153 17.66 -0.59 9.18
CA SER A 153 18.58 -0.25 10.25
C SER A 153 18.63 -1.34 11.32
N CYS A 154 18.13 -2.55 11.01
CA CYS A 154 18.11 -3.65 11.96
C CYS A 154 19.52 -4.21 12.15
N PRO A 155 20.05 -4.24 13.39
CA PRO A 155 21.39 -4.78 13.66
C PRO A 155 21.56 -6.22 13.18
N GLU A 156 20.50 -7.04 13.22
CA GLU A 156 20.53 -8.42 12.74
C GLU A 156 20.63 -8.49 11.21
N VAL A 157 19.90 -7.62 10.51
CA VAL A 157 19.96 -7.53 9.03
C VAL A 157 21.30 -6.99 8.56
N LEU A 158 21.89 -6.04 9.30
CA LEU A 158 23.21 -5.50 8.99
C LEU A 158 24.30 -6.57 9.18
N LYS A 159 24.27 -7.32 10.29
CA LYS A 159 25.19 -8.45 10.52
C LYS A 159 25.09 -9.53 9.43
N MET A 160 23.88 -9.89 9.00
CA MET A 160 23.70 -10.86 7.91
C MET A 160 24.32 -10.37 6.59
N LYS A 161 24.20 -9.08 6.28
CA LYS A 161 24.81 -8.49 5.09
C LYS A 161 26.33 -8.49 5.15
N GLU A 162 26.92 -8.17 6.30
CA GLU A 162 28.37 -8.19 6.53
C GLU A 162 28.95 -9.59 6.30
N VAL A 163 28.33 -10.61 6.88
CA VAL A 163 28.71 -12.02 6.69
C VAL A 163 28.59 -12.46 5.22
N ASP A 164 27.55 -12.00 4.52
CA ASP A 164 27.36 -12.30 3.08
C ASP A 164 28.40 -11.59 2.20
N SER A 165 28.80 -10.36 2.53
CA SER A 165 29.87 -9.64 1.82
C SER A 165 31.24 -10.28 2.06
N ASP A 166 31.55 -10.71 3.28
CA ASP A 166 32.80 -11.41 3.60
C ASP A 166 32.89 -12.77 2.90
N ASN A 167 31.79 -13.53 2.89
CA ASN A 167 31.72 -14.80 2.16
C ASN A 167 31.85 -14.62 0.65
N LYS A 168 31.26 -13.56 0.07
CA LYS A 168 31.43 -13.23 -1.36
C LYS A 168 32.87 -12.83 -1.68
N MET A 169 33.51 -12.04 -0.84
CA MET A 169 34.91 -11.64 -1.04
C MET A 169 35.86 -12.84 -0.92
N HIS A 170 35.60 -13.75 0.03
CA HIS A 170 36.39 -14.97 0.22
C HIS A 170 36.22 -15.97 -0.93
N ARG A 171 34.99 -16.13 -1.47
CA ARG A 171 34.75 -16.94 -2.68
C ARG A 171 35.40 -16.36 -3.94
N LYS A 172 35.48 -15.03 -4.07
CA LYS A 172 36.16 -14.37 -5.20
C LYS A 172 37.67 -14.59 -5.16
N ARG A 173 38.28 -14.58 -3.97
CA ARG A 173 39.72 -14.87 -3.76
C ARG A 173 40.09 -16.33 -4.05
N LYS A 174 39.21 -17.30 -3.80
CA LYS A 174 39.44 -18.72 -4.15
C LYS A 174 39.32 -19.04 -5.65
N ARG A 175 38.78 -18.14 -6.46
CA ARG A 175 38.61 -18.31 -7.92
C ARG A 175 39.77 -17.75 -8.76
N ILE A 176 40.77 -17.11 -8.14
CA ILE A 176 41.93 -16.48 -8.81
C ILE A 176 43.21 -17.32 -8.58
N LYS A 177 43.07 -18.64 -8.43
CA LYS A 177 44.20 -19.58 -8.48
C LYS A 177 43.91 -20.64 -9.52
#